data_AF-A0A956WMP5-F1
#
_entry.id   AF-A0A956WMP5-F1
#
_cell.length_a   1.000
_cell.length_b   1.000
_cell.length_c   1.000
_cell.angle_alpha   90.00
_cell.angle_beta   90.00
_cell.angle_gamma   90.00
#
_symmetry.space_group_name_H-M   'P 1'
#
loop_
_entity.id
_entity.type
_entity.pdbx_description
1 polymer ?
#
loop_
_entity_poly.entity_id
_entity_poly.type
_entity_poly.pdbx_seq_one_letter_code
_entity_poly.pdbx_strand_id
1 'polypeptide(L)'
;MSDSRIEAIELRGSAGLGVFLRVEEDQRVYRVAPVRDPRQPRFWCLAAFECSACGIPLTGDAIWAGWWGSASGELPALLDALRSTDLAWPRDADGDALREALLQPRPPLGALADHLVEEAAEAV
;
A
#
# COMPACT_ATOMS: atom_id res chain seq x y z
N MET A 1 7.56 -18.56 10.04
CA MET A 1 6.85 -17.55 9.25
C MET A 1 6.72 -16.36 10.18
N SER A 2 7.46 -15.28 9.93
CA SER A 2 7.42 -14.09 10.79
C SER A 2 5.98 -13.61 10.89
N ASP A 3 5.53 -13.44 12.12
CA ASP A 3 4.21 -12.94 12.47
C ASP A 3 4.21 -11.42 12.30
N SER A 4 4.56 -10.96 11.10
CA SER A 4 4.76 -9.54 10.79
C SER A 4 3.41 -8.84 10.93
N ARG A 5 3.26 -8.09 12.02
CA ARG A 5 2.01 -7.45 12.39
C ARG A 5 1.82 -6.17 11.60
N ILE A 6 0.65 -6.04 10.99
CA ILE A 6 0.19 -4.81 10.34
C ILE A 6 -0.62 -4.04 11.37
N GLU A 7 -0.25 -2.79 11.63
CA GLU A 7 -0.92 -1.90 12.58
C GLU A 7 -1.44 -0.66 11.85
N ALA A 8 -2.68 -0.26 12.13
CA ALA A 8 -3.18 1.03 11.65
C ALA A 8 -2.67 2.15 12.56
N ILE A 9 -2.04 3.15 11.95
CA ILE A 9 -1.46 4.29 12.67
C ILE A 9 -2.16 5.58 12.28
N GLU A 10 -2.14 6.56 13.18
CA GLU A 10 -2.60 7.91 12.90
C GLU A 10 -1.39 8.84 12.68
N LEU A 11 -1.29 9.42 11.49
CA LEU A 11 -0.28 10.43 11.19
C LEU A 11 -0.87 11.82 11.37
N ARG A 12 -0.29 12.59 12.30
CA ARG A 12 -0.70 13.98 12.58
C ARG A 12 -0.54 14.83 11.32
N GLY A 13 -1.61 15.55 10.94
CA GLY A 13 -1.62 16.43 9.77
C GLY A 13 -1.98 15.75 8.45
N SER A 14 -2.26 14.44 8.44
CA SER A 14 -2.75 13.75 7.24
C SER A 14 -4.22 14.11 6.97
N ALA A 15 -4.45 15.08 6.08
CA ALA A 15 -5.77 15.65 5.79
C ALA A 15 -6.58 14.88 4.72
N GLY A 16 -6.27 13.61 4.46
CA GLY A 16 -6.80 12.87 3.30
C GLY A 16 -7.66 11.66 3.66
N LEU A 17 -8.61 11.33 2.77
CA LEU A 17 -9.25 10.01 2.71
C LEU A 17 -8.17 8.95 2.53
N GLY A 18 -8.00 8.09 3.53
CA GLY A 18 -7.04 6.97 3.51
C GLY A 18 -6.72 6.46 4.91
N VAL A 19 -6.14 5.27 4.97
CA VAL A 19 -5.67 4.63 6.19
C VAL A 19 -4.16 4.50 6.09
N PHE A 20 -3.46 4.83 7.17
CA PHE A 20 -2.03 4.57 7.28
C PHE A 20 -1.82 3.27 8.02
N LEU A 21 -1.03 2.39 7.42
CA LEU A 21 -0.69 1.08 7.95
C LEU A 21 0.83 1.04 8.17
N ARG A 22 1.25 0.44 9.28
CA ARG A 22 2.64 0.20 9.62
C ARG A 22 2.89 -1.30 9.73
N VAL A 23 3.99 -1.77 9.15
CA VAL A 23 4.46 -3.15 9.35
C VAL A 23 5.54 -3.12 10.44
N GLU A 24 5.32 -3.81 11.57
CA GLU A 24 6.14 -3.69 12.79
C GLU A 24 7.62 -4.05 12.58
N GLU A 25 7.90 -5.09 11.79
CA GLU A 25 9.25 -5.64 11.60
C GLU A 25 10.20 -4.63 10.92
N ASP A 26 9.69 -3.89 9.93
CA ASP A 26 10.49 -2.95 9.13
C ASP A 26 10.18 -1.47 9.43
N GLN A 27 9.24 -1.19 10.34
CA GLN A 27 8.68 0.15 10.60
C GLN A 27 8.22 0.88 9.32
N ARG A 28 7.88 0.13 8.26
CA ARG A 28 7.45 0.66 6.97
C ARG A 28 6.05 1.22 7.10
N VAL A 29 5.84 2.40 6.54
CA VAL A 29 4.54 3.07 6.53
C VAL A 29 3.94 2.98 5.14
N TYR A 30 2.68 2.64 5.06
CA TYR A 30 1.92 2.58 3.84
C TYR A 30 0.66 3.41 3.98
N ARG A 31 0.23 4.02 2.89
CA ARG A 31 -1.06 4.67 2.78
C ARG A 31 -1.95 3.89 1.85
N VAL A 32 -3.08 3.42 2.33
CA VAL A 32 -4.16 2.88 1.49
C VAL A 32 -5.20 3.97 1.31
N ALA A 33 -5.47 4.37 0.07
CA ALA A 33 -6.36 5.49 -0.22
C ALA A 33 -7.28 5.20 -1.42
N PRO A 34 -8.49 5.80 -1.45
CA PRO A 34 -9.34 5.75 -2.62
C PRO A 34 -8.72 6.50 -3.81
N VAL A 35 -8.72 5.85 -4.97
CA VAL A 35 -8.36 6.45 -6.26
C VAL A 35 -9.43 6.12 -7.30
N ARG A 36 -9.46 6.85 -8.41
CA ARG A 36 -10.40 6.57 -9.50
C ARG A 36 -9.99 5.30 -10.22
N ASP A 37 -10.98 4.45 -10.54
CA ASP A 37 -10.76 3.30 -11.40
C ASP A 37 -10.43 3.80 -12.82
N PRO A 38 -9.22 3.54 -13.37
CA PRO A 38 -8.82 4.00 -14.70
C PRO A 38 -9.69 3.40 -15.81
N ARG A 39 -10.26 2.20 -15.60
CA ARG A 39 -11.12 1.52 -16.57
C ARG A 39 -12.55 2.06 -16.52
N GLN A 40 -12.97 2.60 -15.38
CA GLN A 40 -14.30 3.16 -15.19
C GLN A 40 -14.27 4.40 -14.28
N PRO A 41 -14.03 5.61 -14.83
CA PRO A 41 -13.77 6.82 -14.04
C PRO A 41 -14.89 7.25 -13.06
N ARG A 42 -16.11 6.74 -13.23
CA ARG A 42 -17.24 6.96 -12.31
C ARG A 42 -17.09 6.17 -11.00
N PHE A 43 -16.37 5.06 -11.04
CA PHE A 43 -16.12 4.18 -9.90
C PHE A 43 -14.75 4.47 -9.27
N TRP A 44 -14.49 3.75 -8.19
CA TRP A 44 -13.29 3.86 -7.37
C TRP A 44 -12.61 2.51 -7.24
N CYS A 45 -11.36 2.56 -6.79
CA CYS A 45 -10.63 1.44 -6.22
C CYS A 45 -9.81 1.93 -5.02
N LEU A 46 -9.22 1.01 -4.27
CA LEU A 46 -8.20 1.35 -3.30
C LEU A 46 -6.82 1.09 -3.90
N ALA A 47 -5.89 1.99 -3.61
CA ALA A 47 -4.48 1.84 -3.96
C ALA A 47 -3.62 2.00 -2.70
N ALA A 48 -2.59 1.17 -2.59
CA ALA A 48 -1.60 1.23 -1.53
C ALA A 48 -0.31 1.86 -2.04
N PHE A 49 0.24 2.79 -1.25
CA PHE A 49 1.47 3.51 -1.55
C PHE A 49 2.44 3.32 -0.40
N GLU A 50 3.72 3.04 -0.70
CA GLU A 50 4.76 3.12 0.33
C GLU A 50 5.03 4.59 0.64
N CYS A 51 5.06 4.92 1.94
CA CYS A 51 5.24 6.27 2.43
C CYS A 51 6.50 6.39 3.30
N SER A 52 7.02 7.60 3.37
CA SER A 52 7.95 7.99 4.43
C SER A 52 7.23 7.99 5.79
N ALA A 53 8.00 8.08 6.87
CA ALA A 53 7.47 8.16 8.23
C ALA A 53 6.51 9.34 8.47
N CYS A 54 6.54 10.38 7.62
CA CYS A 54 5.61 11.51 7.67
C CYS A 54 4.39 11.35 6.76
N GLY A 55 4.18 10.18 6.15
CA GLY A 55 2.98 9.88 5.36
C GLY A 55 3.02 10.40 3.92
N ILE A 56 4.19 10.77 3.42
CA ILE A 56 4.40 11.21 2.04
C ILE A 56 4.76 9.99 1.21
N PRO A 57 4.05 9.68 0.11
CA PRO A 57 4.43 8.61 -0.81
C PRO A 57 5.88 8.74 -1.27
N LEU A 58 6.65 7.65 -1.19
CA LEU A 58 8.05 7.60 -1.63
C LEU A 58 8.16 7.68 -3.15
N THR A 59 7.17 7.14 -3.85
CA THR A 59 7.03 7.14 -5.30
C THR A 59 5.63 7.61 -5.69
N GLY A 60 5.44 7.95 -6.98
CA GLY A 60 4.12 8.26 -7.52
C GLY A 60 3.27 7.03 -7.81
N ASP A 61 3.87 5.85 -7.79
CA ASP A 61 3.25 4.59 -8.19
C ASP A 61 2.69 3.84 -6.99
N ALA A 62 1.52 3.23 -7.18
CA ALA A 62 0.95 2.33 -6.19
C ALA A 62 1.70 1.00 -6.20
N ILE A 63 2.01 0.46 -5.02
CA ILE A 63 2.57 -0.89 -4.89
C ILE A 63 1.51 -1.97 -5.08
N TRP A 64 0.23 -1.58 -4.96
CA TRP A 64 -0.92 -2.46 -5.09
C TRP A 64 -2.19 -1.65 -5.37
N ALA A 65 -3.15 -2.24 -6.09
CA ALA A 65 -4.49 -1.71 -6.25
C ALA A 65 -5.54 -2.82 -6.43
N GLY A 66 -6.72 -2.63 -5.83
CA GLY A 66 -7.81 -3.62 -5.78
C GLY A 66 -9.15 -3.01 -5.39
N TRP A 67 -10.17 -3.85 -5.21
CA TRP A 67 -11.58 -3.42 -5.09
C TRP A 67 -11.99 -2.51 -6.26
N TRP A 68 -11.68 -2.96 -7.48
CA TRP A 68 -12.01 -2.24 -8.71
C TRP A 68 -13.53 -2.12 -8.91
N GLY A 69 -13.99 -1.00 -9.45
CA GLY A 69 -15.41 -0.77 -9.69
C GLY A 69 -16.25 -0.45 -8.44
N SER A 70 -15.63 -0.22 -7.28
CA SER A 70 -16.38 0.12 -6.05
C SER A 70 -17.14 1.43 -6.17
N ALA A 71 -18.33 1.45 -5.58
CA ALA A 71 -19.10 2.67 -5.40
C ALA A 71 -18.46 3.54 -4.30
N SER A 72 -18.62 4.87 -4.41
CA SER A 72 -18.06 5.78 -3.40
C SER A 72 -18.57 5.53 -1.99
N GLY A 73 -19.80 5.01 -1.85
CA GLY A 73 -20.41 4.68 -0.57
C GLY A 73 -19.84 3.43 0.11
N GLU A 74 -19.13 2.57 -0.62
CA GLU A 74 -18.53 1.33 -0.09
C GLU A 74 -17.15 1.59 0.53
N LEU A 75 -16.46 2.63 0.06
CA LEU A 75 -15.08 2.95 0.46
C LEU A 75 -14.91 3.21 1.96
N PRO A 76 -15.79 3.95 2.66
CA PRO A 76 -15.62 4.19 4.08
C PRO A 76 -15.61 2.91 4.91
N ALA A 77 -16.52 1.97 4.59
CA ALA A 77 -16.58 0.69 5.29
C ALA A 77 -15.34 -0.18 5.01
N LEU A 78 -14.82 -0.18 3.78
CA LEU A 78 -13.56 -0.86 3.45
C LEU A 78 -12.37 -0.26 4.19
N LEU A 79 -12.26 1.08 4.24
CA LEU A 79 -11.19 1.75 4.98
C LEU A 79 -11.29 1.49 6.49
N ASP A 80 -12.49 1.49 7.07
CA ASP A 80 -12.68 1.16 8.48
C ASP A 80 -12.31 -0.29 8.80
N ALA A 81 -12.64 -1.22 7.89
CA ALA A 81 -12.22 -2.61 7.99
C ALA A 81 -10.69 -2.75 8.02
N LEU A 82 -9.97 -2.06 7.13
CA LEU A 82 -8.50 -2.03 7.12
C LEU A 82 -7.90 -1.40 8.38
N ARG A 83 -8.56 -0.38 8.96
CA ARG A 83 -8.13 0.25 10.22
C ARG A 83 -8.19 -0.72 11.41
N SER A 84 -9.07 -1.72 11.36
CA SER A 84 -9.18 -2.75 12.40
C SER A 84 -8.06 -3.82 12.38
N THR A 85 -7.20 -3.79 11.36
CA THR A 85 -5.96 -4.58 11.16
C THR A 85 -6.12 -6.10 11.09
N ASP A 86 -6.53 -6.75 12.18
CA ASP A 86 -6.62 -8.21 12.25
C ASP A 86 -8.05 -8.70 12.58
N LEU A 87 -8.88 -7.89 13.25
CA LEU A 87 -10.22 -8.30 13.67
C LEU A 87 -11.23 -8.30 12.53
N ALA A 88 -11.20 -7.29 11.65
CA ALA A 88 -12.14 -7.16 10.54
C ALA A 88 -11.43 -6.93 9.20
N TRP A 89 -10.17 -7.35 9.07
CA TRP A 89 -9.48 -7.33 7.77
C TRP A 89 -10.29 -8.10 6.72
N PRO A 90 -10.55 -7.54 5.53
CA PRO A 90 -11.27 -8.24 4.47
C PRO A 90 -10.55 -9.55 4.12
N ARG A 91 -11.30 -10.67 4.13
CA ARG A 91 -10.78 -12.02 3.78
C ARG A 91 -11.19 -12.45 2.37
N ASP A 92 -11.34 -11.46 1.50
CA ASP A 92 -11.53 -11.66 0.07
C ASP A 92 -10.17 -11.64 -0.65
N ALA A 93 -10.19 -11.92 -1.96
CA ALA A 93 -8.97 -11.97 -2.76
C ALA A 93 -8.18 -10.65 -2.75
N ASP A 94 -8.87 -9.51 -2.72
CA ASP A 94 -8.24 -8.19 -2.67
C ASP A 94 -7.59 -7.92 -1.30
N GLY A 95 -8.23 -8.32 -0.20
CA GLY A 95 -7.70 -8.22 1.15
C GLY A 95 -6.46 -9.09 1.37
N ASP A 96 -6.46 -10.31 0.85
CA ASP A 96 -5.31 -11.20 0.90
C ASP A 96 -4.16 -10.67 0.03
N ALA A 97 -4.45 -10.20 -1.19
CA ALA A 97 -3.45 -9.61 -2.09
C ALA A 97 -2.83 -8.32 -1.52
N LEU A 98 -3.63 -7.46 -0.87
CA LEU A 98 -3.12 -6.28 -0.18
C LEU A 98 -2.17 -6.70 0.95
N ARG A 99 -2.56 -7.68 1.77
CA ARG A 99 -1.73 -8.16 2.88
C ARG A 99 -0.40 -8.72 2.37
N GLU A 100 -0.44 -9.52 1.31
CA GLU A 100 0.76 -10.03 0.64
C GLU A 100 1.66 -8.89 0.17
N ALA A 101 1.10 -7.89 -0.53
CA ALA A 101 1.86 -6.74 -1.03
C ALA A 101 2.53 -5.92 0.10
N LEU A 102 1.84 -5.70 1.22
CA LEU A 102 2.40 -4.95 2.36
C LEU A 102 3.53 -5.69 3.08
N LEU A 103 3.48 -7.02 3.05
CA LEU A 103 4.45 -7.91 3.68
C LEU A 103 5.59 -8.31 2.75
N GLN A 104 5.58 -7.91 1.48
CA GLN A 104 6.67 -8.22 0.57
C GLN A 104 7.98 -7.59 1.07
N PRO A 105 9.05 -8.39 1.22
CA PRO A 105 10.34 -7.88 1.65
C PRO A 105 10.88 -6.90 0.60
N ARG A 106 11.50 -5.81 1.06
CA ARG A 106 12.18 -4.90 0.14
C ARG A 106 13.30 -5.67 -0.57
N PRO A 107 13.50 -5.49 -1.89
CA PRO A 107 14.69 -5.99 -2.54
C PRO A 107 15.93 -5.48 -1.78
N PRO A 108 16.91 -6.34 -1.48
CA PRO A 108 18.11 -5.91 -0.78
C PRO A 108 18.78 -4.78 -1.56
N LEU A 109 19.30 -3.78 -0.85
CA LEU A 109 19.92 -2.58 -1.46
C LEU A 109 21.03 -2.90 -2.49
N GLY A 110 21.65 -4.08 -2.39
CA GLY A 110 22.63 -4.56 -3.37
C GLY A 110 22.03 -4.96 -4.73
N ALA A 111 20.78 -5.41 -4.79
CA ALA A 111 20.15 -5.84 -6.04
C ALA A 111 19.77 -4.66 -6.97
N LEU A 112 19.53 -3.48 -6.40
CA LEU A 112 19.34 -2.24 -7.17
C LEU A 112 20.67 -1.66 -7.69
N ALA A 113 21.78 -1.93 -6.99
CA ALA A 113 23.10 -1.52 -7.44
C ALA A 113 23.56 -2.31 -8.67
N ASP A 114 23.24 -3.61 -8.73
CA ASP A 114 23.60 -4.45 -9.88
C ASP A 114 22.88 -4.01 -11.17
N HIS A 115 21.60 -3.59 -11.11
CA HIS A 115 20.90 -3.06 -12.29
C HIS A 115 21.40 -1.67 -12.75
N LEU A 116 21.84 -0.81 -11.84
CA LEU A 116 22.46 0.47 -12.23
C LEU A 116 23.86 0.29 -12.84
N VAL A 117 24.56 -0.79 -12.48
CA VAL A 117 25.87 -1.13 -13.06
C VAL A 117 25.71 -1.80 -14.43
N GLU A 118 24.68 -2.63 -14.63
CA GLU A 118 24.39 -3.24 -15.94
C GLU A 118 23.99 -2.20 -17.00
N GLU A 119 23.12 -1.23 -16.69
CA GLU A 119 22.77 -0.16 -17.66
C GLU A 119 23.98 0.72 -18.03
N ALA A 120 24.95 0.89 -17.12
CA ALA A 120 26.17 1.63 -17.42
C ALA A 120 27.19 0.82 -18.24
N ALA A 121 27.15 -0.51 -18.16
CA ALA A 121 28.08 -1.40 -18.88
C ALA A 121 27.65 -1.68 -20.33
N GLU A 122 26.34 -1.65 -20.63
CA GLU A 122 25.81 -1.85 -21.99
C GLU A 122 25.91 -0.59 -22.86
N ALA A 123 26.28 0.55 -22.27
CA ALA A 123 26.48 1.84 -22.94
C ALA A 123 27.95 2.14 -23.33
N VAL A 124 28.87 1.16 -23.24
CA VAL A 124 30.31 1.32 -23.57
C VAL A 124 30.73 0.45 -24.76
#